data_AF-B6K2P6-F1
#
_entry.id   AF-B6K2P6-F1
#
_cell.length_a   1.000
_cell.length_b   1.000
_cell.length_c   1.000
_cell.angle_alpha   90.00
_cell.angle_beta   90.00
_cell.angle_gamma   90.00
#
_symmetry.space_group_name_H-M   'P 1'
#
loop_
_entity.id
_entity.type
_entity.pdbx_description
1 polymer ?
#
loop_
_entity_poly.entity_id
_entity_poly.type
_entity_poly.pdbx_seq_one_letter_code
_entity_poly.pdbx_strand_id
1 'polypeptide(L)'
;MSQLEIVNSALAELKKYPVKHDFETRPAIPGPFTNTVKLELPKATFRYVERKTSKQGSDSTGVTIRRIATSDVQNVDISSHSTVYQLKEQLSNSFHIPLANVKLLVEGKLLADTSVLDDVLVNTEVNDIQLVLVQ
;
A
#
# COMPACT_ATOMS: atom_id res chain seq x y z
N MET A 1 -4.90 -41.79 19.45
CA MET A 1 -3.83 -40.79 19.47
C MET A 1 -4.44 -39.42 19.67
N SER A 2 -4.11 -38.78 20.79
CA SER A 2 -4.58 -37.45 21.17
C SER A 2 -3.64 -36.37 20.63
N GLN A 3 -4.17 -35.18 20.34
CA GLN A 3 -3.36 -34.02 19.94
C GLN A 3 -2.24 -33.72 20.94
N LEU A 4 -2.49 -33.98 22.23
CA LEU A 4 -1.50 -33.81 23.29
C LEU A 4 -0.28 -34.74 23.16
N GLU A 5 -0.50 -35.97 22.67
CA GLU A 5 0.56 -36.96 22.48
C GLU A 5 1.47 -36.57 21.30
N ILE A 6 0.88 -36.01 20.24
CA ILE A 6 1.61 -35.54 19.05
C ILE A 6 2.54 -34.38 19.44
N VAL A 7 2.03 -33.41 20.20
CA VAL A 7 2.83 -32.25 20.66
C VAL A 7 3.96 -32.70 21.58
N ASN A 8 3.69 -33.61 22.52
CA ASN A 8 4.71 -34.13 23.42
C ASN A 8 5.79 -34.94 22.70
N SER A 9 5.42 -35.69 21.66
CA SER A 9 6.37 -36.43 20.81
C SER A 9 7.28 -35.48 20.03
N ALA A 10 6.72 -34.44 19.40
CA ALA A 10 7.51 -33.44 18.66
C ALA A 10 8.49 -32.69 19.58
N LEU A 11 8.05 -32.33 20.78
CA LEU A 11 8.91 -31.66 21.77
C LEU A 11 10.06 -32.57 22.25
N ALA A 12 9.81 -33.88 22.37
CA ALA A 12 10.84 -34.85 22.74
C ALA A 12 11.91 -35.01 21.65
N GLU A 13 11.52 -34.98 20.37
CA GLU A 13 12.46 -35.04 19.24
C GLU A 13 13.35 -33.80 19.15
N LEU A 14 12.80 -32.59 19.35
CA LEU A 14 13.57 -31.34 19.31
C LEU A 14 14.63 -31.27 20.43
N LYS A 15 14.37 -31.85 21.60
CA LYS A 15 15.35 -31.95 22.68
C LYS A 15 16.51 -32.91 22.38
N LYS A 16 16.32 -33.86 21.44
CA LYS A 16 17.33 -34.85 21.07
C LYS A 16 18.42 -34.26 20.18
N TYR A 17 18.11 -33.18 19.46
CA TYR A 17 19.04 -32.46 18.59
C TYR A 17 19.11 -30.98 18.99
N PRO A 18 19.76 -30.64 20.11
CA PRO A 18 19.99 -29.24 20.44
C PRO A 18 20.85 -28.62 19.33
N VAL A 19 20.30 -27.65 18.62
CA VAL A 19 21.06 -26.84 17.67
C VAL A 19 22.14 -26.10 18.47
N LYS A 20 23.38 -26.57 18.37
CA LYS A 20 24.53 -25.86 18.89
C LYS A 20 24.73 -24.65 17.98
N HIS A 21 24.28 -23.48 18.43
CA HIS A 21 24.82 -22.24 17.89
C HIS A 21 26.26 -22.13 18.37
N ASP A 22 27.19 -22.62 17.56
CA ASP A 22 28.59 -22.24 17.69
C ASP A 22 28.66 -20.75 17.34
N PHE A 23 28.53 -19.90 18.36
CA PHE A 23 29.03 -18.54 18.27
C PHE A 23 30.54 -18.68 18.17
N GLU A 24 31.05 -18.85 16.94
CA GLU A 24 32.46 -18.62 16.66
C GLU A 24 32.78 -17.22 17.19
N THR A 25 33.44 -17.17 18.34
CA THR A 25 34.13 -15.98 18.82
C THR A 25 35.17 -15.66 17.77
N ARG A 26 34.79 -14.76 16.85
CA ARG A 26 35.70 -14.18 15.86
C ARG A 26 36.95 -13.72 16.60
N PRO A 27 38.16 -14.06 16.12
CA PRO A 27 39.37 -13.48 16.69
C PRO A 27 39.27 -11.96 16.59
N ALA A 28 39.47 -11.28 17.73
CA ALA A 28 39.54 -9.82 17.79
C ALA A 28 40.62 -9.36 16.83
N ILE A 29 40.22 -8.69 15.74
CA ILE A 29 41.16 -8.28 14.71
C ILE A 29 41.92 -7.06 15.23
N PRO A 30 43.26 -7.11 15.36
CA PRO A 30 44.02 -5.96 15.81
C PRO A 30 44.28 -5.04 14.62
N GLY A 31 43.68 -3.85 14.64
CA GLY A 31 44.03 -2.75 13.73
C GLY A 31 42.82 -2.00 13.15
N PRO A 32 42.94 -0.70 12.89
CA PRO A 32 41.86 0.07 12.30
C PRO A 32 41.71 -0.33 10.83
N PHE A 33 40.67 -1.09 10.50
CA PHE A 33 40.23 -1.23 9.12
C PHE A 33 39.55 0.06 8.68
N THR A 34 40.33 1.07 8.31
CA THR A 34 39.84 2.15 7.46
C THR A 34 40.07 1.77 6.01
N ASN A 35 39.45 0.68 5.56
CA ASN A 35 39.14 0.57 4.14
C ASN A 35 37.82 1.30 3.92
N THR A 36 37.90 2.63 3.87
CA THR A 36 36.83 3.45 3.31
C THR A 36 36.82 3.14 1.82
N VAL A 37 36.12 2.08 1.44
CA VAL A 37 35.73 1.90 0.04
C VAL A 37 34.86 3.12 -0.27
N LYS A 38 35.41 4.05 -1.03
CA LYS A 38 34.66 5.15 -1.62
C LYS A 38 33.65 4.51 -2.58
N LEU A 39 32.48 4.15 -2.06
CA LEU A 39 31.32 3.85 -2.88
C LEU A 39 30.91 5.18 -3.49
N GLU A 40 31.51 5.53 -4.62
CA GLU A 40 30.99 6.60 -5.45
C GLU A 40 29.68 6.07 -6.04
N LEU A 41 28.57 6.44 -5.40
CA LEU A 41 27.25 6.27 -5.98
C LEU A 41 27.32 6.91 -7.36
N PRO A 42 27.00 6.19 -8.46
CA PRO A 42 26.89 6.84 -9.75
C PRO A 42 25.89 7.97 -9.58
N LYS A 43 26.27 9.17 -10.04
CA LYS A 43 25.40 10.34 -10.01
C LYS A 43 24.19 9.99 -10.88
N ALA A 44 23.15 9.47 -10.25
CA ALA A 44 21.90 9.17 -10.91
C ALA A 44 21.36 10.52 -11.37
N THR A 45 21.49 10.80 -12.66
CA THR A 45 20.71 11.84 -13.31
C THR A 45 19.28 11.33 -13.32
N PHE A 46 18.59 11.48 -12.19
CA PHE A 46 17.15 11.43 -12.20
C PHE A 46 16.73 12.58 -13.11
N ARG A 47 16.23 12.26 -14.29
CA ARG A 47 15.42 13.22 -15.03
C ARG A 47 14.25 13.49 -14.10
N TYR A 48 14.29 14.64 -13.44
CA TYR A 48 13.09 15.22 -12.87
C TYR A 48 12.21 15.52 -14.07
N VAL A 49 11.40 14.53 -14.44
CA VAL A 49 10.25 14.77 -15.28
C VAL A 49 9.34 15.51 -14.33
N GLU A 50 9.42 16.84 -14.33
CA GLU A 50 8.26 17.66 -14.02
C GLU A 50 7.16 17.05 -14.87
N ARG A 51 6.28 16.26 -14.24
CA ARG A 51 4.95 16.10 -14.77
C ARG A 51 4.39 17.51 -14.66
N LYS A 52 4.60 18.28 -15.71
CA LYS A 52 3.79 19.44 -16.01
C LYS A 52 2.39 18.94 -15.77
N THR A 53 1.72 19.52 -14.79
CA THR A 53 0.28 19.42 -14.66
C THR A 53 -0.26 20.06 -15.92
N SER A 54 -0.31 19.26 -16.98
CA SER A 54 -0.86 19.63 -18.26
C SER A 54 -2.34 19.88 -18.00
N LYS A 55 -2.69 21.13 -17.70
CA LYS A 55 -4.01 21.64 -17.98
C LYS A 55 -4.16 21.63 -19.50
N GLN A 56 -4.68 20.55 -20.08
CA GLN A 56 -5.54 20.59 -21.28
C GLN A 56 -6.03 19.18 -21.64
N GLY A 57 -7.35 18.96 -21.56
CA GLY A 57 -8.01 17.72 -21.97
C GLY A 57 -9.27 17.53 -21.13
N SER A 58 -10.43 17.63 -21.77
CA SER A 58 -11.77 17.56 -21.18
C SER A 58 -12.15 16.14 -20.73
N ASP A 59 -11.26 15.43 -20.04
CA ASP A 59 -11.46 14.05 -19.60
C ASP A 59 -11.68 14.01 -18.07
N SER A 60 -12.48 14.95 -17.57
CA SER A 60 -13.04 14.88 -16.23
C SER A 60 -14.22 13.92 -16.24
N THR A 61 -14.11 12.85 -15.46
CA THR A 61 -15.20 11.91 -15.22
C THR A 61 -15.90 12.32 -13.94
N GLY A 62 -17.21 12.57 -14.03
CA GLY A 62 -18.06 12.77 -12.87
C GLY A 62 -18.31 11.43 -12.18
N VAL A 63 -17.84 11.28 -10.95
CA VAL A 63 -18.00 10.08 -10.14
C VAL A 63 -18.93 10.37 -8.97
N THR A 64 -19.91 9.51 -8.76
CA THR A 64 -20.84 9.61 -7.63
C THR A 64 -20.29 8.81 -6.46
N ILE A 65 -19.95 9.50 -5.37
CA ILE A 65 -19.42 8.91 -4.15
C ILE A 65 -20.53 8.81 -3.11
N ARG A 66 -20.88 7.60 -2.70
CA ARG A 66 -21.90 7.33 -1.68
C ARG A 66 -21.26 6.90 -0.38
N ARG A 67 -21.48 7.63 0.70
CA ARG A 67 -20.99 7.28 2.02
C ARG A 67 -21.93 6.28 2.68
N ILE A 68 -21.43 5.08 2.97
CA ILE A 68 -22.26 4.01 3.55
C ILE A 68 -22.72 4.34 4.97
N ALA A 69 -21.90 5.06 5.75
CA ALA A 69 -22.21 5.38 7.15
C ALA A 69 -23.36 6.38 7.31
N THR A 70 -23.48 7.36 6.40
CA THR A 70 -24.45 8.47 6.52
C THR A 70 -25.47 8.49 5.38
N SER A 71 -25.32 7.62 4.38
CA SER A 71 -26.08 7.65 3.11
C SER A 71 -25.95 8.96 2.32
N ASP A 72 -24.95 9.79 2.64
CA ASP A 72 -24.67 11.00 1.88
C ASP A 72 -24.10 10.65 0.51
N VAL A 73 -24.48 11.43 -0.50
CA VAL A 73 -23.99 11.28 -1.86
C VAL A 73 -23.29 12.57 -2.26
N GLN A 74 -22.06 12.46 -2.76
CA GLN A 74 -21.28 13.57 -3.28
C GLN A 74 -20.81 13.24 -4.70
N ASN A 75 -21.09 14.13 -5.64
CA ASN A 75 -20.52 14.03 -6.98
C ASN A 75 -19.16 14.73 -7.00
N VAL A 76 -18.16 14.03 -7.51
CA VAL A 76 -16.78 14.49 -7.59
C VAL A 76 -16.33 14.40 -9.04
N ASP A 77 -15.97 15.53 -9.61
CA ASP A 77 -15.27 15.57 -10.88
C ASP A 77 -13.78 15.33 -10.66
N ILE A 78 -13.27 14.27 -11.28
CA ILE A 78 -11.86 13.89 -11.23
C ILE A 78 -11.43 13.40 -12.62
N SER A 79 -10.15 13.55 -12.96
CA SER A 79 -9.65 13.01 -14.23
C SER A 79 -9.76 11.49 -14.25
N SER A 80 -10.24 10.92 -15.36
CA SER A 80 -10.30 9.46 -15.60
C SER A 80 -8.94 8.78 -15.43
N HIS A 81 -7.87 9.45 -15.82
CA HIS A 81 -6.50 8.96 -15.70
C HIS A 81 -5.91 9.09 -14.29
N SER A 82 -6.66 9.66 -13.35
CA SER A 82 -6.24 9.73 -11.96
C SER A 82 -6.30 8.36 -11.29
N THR A 83 -5.50 8.21 -10.25
CA THR A 83 -5.51 7.02 -9.40
C THR A 83 -6.56 7.12 -8.30
N VAL A 84 -6.97 5.97 -7.77
CA VAL A 84 -7.84 5.87 -6.60
C VAL A 84 -7.26 6.63 -5.41
N TYR A 85 -5.93 6.65 -5.23
CA TYR A 85 -5.26 7.45 -4.21
C TYR A 85 -5.61 8.94 -4.30
N GLN A 86 -5.57 9.51 -5.51
CA GLN A 86 -5.88 10.93 -5.73
C GLN A 86 -7.35 11.24 -5.45
N LEU A 87 -8.26 10.32 -5.78
CA LEU A 87 -9.67 10.43 -5.39
C LEU A 87 -9.83 10.41 -3.87
N LYS A 88 -9.15 9.50 -3.18
CA LYS A 88 -9.16 9.45 -1.71
C LYS A 88 -8.61 10.73 -1.10
N GLU A 89 -7.56 11.31 -1.65
CA GLU A 89 -6.97 12.57 -1.19
C GLU A 89 -7.96 13.73 -1.32
N GLN A 90 -8.66 13.82 -2.45
CA GLN A 90 -9.71 14.81 -2.65
C GLN A 90 -10.85 14.64 -1.65
N LEU A 91 -11.31 13.40 -1.41
CA LEU A 91 -12.35 13.09 -0.44
C LEU A 91 -11.90 13.35 1.01
N SER A 92 -10.65 13.01 1.35
CA SER A 92 -10.01 13.29 2.64
C SER A 92 -10.04 14.78 2.93
N ASN A 93 -9.71 15.61 1.93
CA ASN A 93 -9.73 17.06 2.06
C ASN A 93 -11.17 17.62 2.14
N SER A 94 -12.10 17.10 1.34
CA SER A 94 -13.50 17.57 1.34
C SER A 94 -14.28 17.18 2.61
N PHE A 95 -14.04 15.99 3.15
CA PHE A 95 -14.75 15.49 4.33
C PHE A 95 -13.98 15.69 5.65
N HIS A 96 -12.74 16.21 5.59
CA HIS A 96 -11.81 16.32 6.72
C HIS A 96 -11.61 14.98 7.45
N ILE A 97 -11.42 13.91 6.69
CA ILE A 97 -11.22 12.55 7.21
C ILE A 97 -9.78 12.12 6.93
N PRO A 98 -9.08 11.45 7.85
CA PRO A 98 -7.77 10.89 7.58
C PRO A 98 -7.80 9.94 6.39
N LEU A 99 -6.87 10.08 5.45
CA LEU A 99 -6.77 9.23 4.26
C LEU A 99 -6.72 7.72 4.59
N ALA A 100 -6.05 7.36 5.70
CA ALA A 100 -5.97 5.98 6.19
C ALA A 100 -7.35 5.38 6.53
N ASN A 101 -8.32 6.23 6.87
CA ASN A 101 -9.66 5.84 7.24
C ASN A 101 -10.59 5.75 6.02
N VAL A 102 -10.15 6.21 4.84
CA VAL A 102 -10.93 6.28 3.61
C VAL A 102 -10.73 5.00 2.78
N LYS A 103 -11.75 4.16 2.74
CA LYS A 103 -11.82 2.98 1.86
C LYS A 103 -12.88 3.19 0.80
N LEU A 104 -12.52 2.92 -0.46
CA LEU A 104 -13.44 3.02 -1.59
C LEU A 104 -13.75 1.62 -2.10
N LEU A 105 -15.03 1.36 -2.34
CA LEU A 105 -15.51 0.10 -2.88
C LEU A 105 -16.34 0.34 -4.13
N VAL A 106 -16.21 -0.55 -5.10
CA VAL A 106 -17.06 -0.60 -6.29
C VAL A 106 -17.60 -2.02 -6.38
N GLU A 107 -18.93 -2.15 -6.48
CA GLU A 107 -19.62 -3.45 -6.47
C GLU A 107 -19.19 -4.38 -5.30
N GLY A 108 -18.92 -3.80 -4.14
CA GLY A 108 -18.46 -4.54 -2.96
C GLY A 108 -16.98 -4.98 -3.00
N LYS A 109 -16.22 -4.65 -4.04
CA LYS A 109 -14.77 -4.87 -4.11
C LYS A 109 -14.01 -3.64 -3.65
N LEU A 110 -13.04 -3.84 -2.76
CA LEU A 110 -12.16 -2.77 -2.28
C LEU A 110 -11.20 -2.32 -3.40
N LEU A 111 -11.15 -1.02 -3.66
CA LEU A 111 -10.23 -0.43 -4.62
C LEU A 111 -8.84 -0.22 -4.01
N ALA A 112 -7.82 -0.64 -4.76
CA ALA A 112 -6.42 -0.40 -4.42
C ALA A 112 -5.99 1.02 -4.81
N ASP A 113 -5.11 1.62 -4.04
CA ASP A 113 -4.64 3.00 -4.25
C ASP A 113 -3.92 3.20 -5.59
N THR A 114 -3.29 2.14 -6.10
CA THR A 114 -2.55 2.12 -7.37
C THR A 114 -3.45 1.94 -8.59
N SER A 115 -4.73 1.59 -8.40
CA SER A 115 -5.67 1.40 -9.50
C SER A 115 -6.01 2.75 -10.14
N VAL A 116 -6.13 2.75 -11.47
CA VAL A 116 -6.57 3.91 -12.26
C VAL A 116 -8.10 3.94 -12.28
N LEU A 117 -8.70 5.11 -12.14
CA LEU A 117 -10.16 5.24 -12.12
C LEU A 117 -10.79 4.79 -13.43
N ASP A 118 -10.18 5.11 -14.58
CA ASP A 118 -10.64 4.65 -15.89
C ASP A 118 -10.75 3.12 -15.96
N ASP A 119 -9.73 2.39 -15.52
CA ASP A 119 -9.75 0.92 -15.50
C ASP A 119 -10.86 0.38 -14.57
N VAL A 120 -11.10 1.02 -13.43
CA VAL A 120 -12.16 0.61 -12.52
C VAL A 120 -13.54 0.93 -13.11
N LEU A 121 -13.76 2.14 -13.61
CA LEU A 121 -15.06 2.61 -14.07
C LEU A 121 -15.46 1.99 -15.42
N VAL A 122 -14.51 1.83 -16.35
CA VAL A 122 -14.75 1.21 -17.67
C VAL A 122 -15.07 -0.27 -17.53
N ASN A 123 -14.36 -1.00 -16.65
CA ASN A 123 -14.63 -2.44 -16.47
C ASN A 123 -15.97 -2.71 -15.78
N THR A 124 -16.51 -1.73 -15.05
CA THR A 124 -17.72 -1.93 -14.25
C THR A 124 -18.95 -1.27 -14.88
N GLU A 125 -18.80 -0.34 -15.83
CA GLU A 125 -19.88 0.50 -16.37
C GLU A 125 -20.66 1.29 -15.29
N VAL A 126 -20.17 1.30 -14.05
CA VAL A 126 -20.84 1.90 -12.89
C VAL A 126 -20.00 3.06 -12.36
N ASN A 127 -20.60 4.25 -12.34
CA ASN A 127 -20.00 5.48 -11.78
C ASN A 127 -20.35 5.72 -10.29
N ASP A 128 -20.91 4.72 -9.62
CA ASP A 128 -21.24 4.74 -8.18
C ASP A 128 -20.12 4.04 -7.40
N ILE A 129 -19.40 4.82 -6.59
CA ILE A 129 -18.36 4.34 -5.68
C ILE A 129 -18.84 4.50 -4.25
N GLN A 130 -18.69 3.46 -3.46
CA GLN A 130 -19.04 3.44 -2.05
C GLN A 130 -17.85 3.86 -1.20
N LEU A 131 -18.03 4.90 -0.39
CA LEU A 131 -17.08 5.34 0.63
C LEU A 131 -17.41 4.67 1.97
N VAL A 132 -16.44 3.93 2.49
CA VAL A 132 -16.47 3.29 3.80
C VAL A 132 -15.38 3.88 4.69
N LEU A 133 -15.76 4.20 5.91
CA LEU A 133 -14.84 4.70 6.92
C LEU A 133 -14.49 3.59 7.88
N VAL A 134 -13.20 3.36 8.03
CA VAL A 134 -12.65 2.48 9.05
C VAL A 134 -12.20 3.34 10.23
N GLN A 135 -12.68 2.97 11.43
CA GLN A 135 -12.35 3.60 12.70
C GLN A 135 -11.08 3.01 13.31
#